data_AF-A0A3C1KL37-F1
#
_entry.id   AF-A0A3C1KL37-F1
#
_cell.length_a   1.000
_cell.length_b   1.000
_cell.length_c   1.000
_cell.angle_alpha   90.00
_cell.angle_beta   90.00
_cell.angle_gamma   90.00
#
_symmetry.space_group_name_H-M   'P 1'
#
loop_
_entity.id
_entity.type
_entity.pdbx_description
1 polymer ?
#
loop_
_entity_poly.entity_id
_entity_poly.type
_entity_poly.pdbx_seq_one_letter_code
_entity_poly.pdbx_strand_id
1 'polypeptide(L)' 'VTTKYNPARTWTAENSVGIGGSYLCVYGMEGPGGYQFVGRTLQMWNRYRRTAEFEQPWLLRFFDQIR' A
#
# COMPACT_ATOMS: atom_id res chain seq x y z
N VAL A 1 -8.69 14.60 -9.58
CA VAL A 1 -7.55 13.70 -9.85
C VAL A 1 -6.32 14.34 -9.25
N THR A 2 -5.71 13.74 -8.22
CA THR A 2 -4.58 14.36 -7.50
C THR A 2 -3.24 13.94 -8.10
N THR A 3 -2.21 14.78 -8.05
CA THR A 3 -0.87 14.45 -8.55
C THR A 3 -0.05 13.67 -7.51
N LYS A 4 1.03 13.02 -7.97
CA LYS A 4 2.08 12.53 -7.07
C LYS A 4 2.92 13.70 -6.54
N TYR A 5 3.52 13.53 -5.38
CA TYR A 5 4.46 14.50 -4.79
C TYR A 5 5.65 14.76 -5.72
N ASN A 6 6.15 16.00 -5.68
CA ASN A 6 7.40 16.42 -6.32
C ASN A 6 8.17 17.38 -5.38
N PRO A 7 9.26 16.93 -4.72
CA PRO A 7 9.84 15.58 -4.76
C PRO A 7 9.02 14.55 -3.97
N ALA A 8 9.25 13.27 -4.22
CA ALA A 8 8.64 12.19 -3.44
C ALA A 8 9.12 12.20 -1.97
N ARG A 9 8.30 11.69 -1.05
CA ARG A 9 8.71 11.49 0.33
C ARG A 9 9.78 10.40 0.39
N THR A 10 10.77 10.61 1.24
CA THR A 10 11.82 9.62 1.53
C THR A 10 11.33 8.48 2.42
N TRP A 11 10.24 8.69 3.15
CA TRP A 11 9.66 7.69 4.06
C TRP A 11 8.13 7.74 4.04
N THR A 12 7.51 6.57 4.14
CA THR A 12 6.07 6.32 4.22
C THR A 12 5.87 5.11 5.12
N ALA A 13 5.00 5.24 6.11
CA ALA A 13 4.71 4.18 7.06
C ALA A 13 4.08 2.96 6.35
N GLU A 14 4.39 1.76 6.86
CA GLU A 14 3.75 0.52 6.44
C GLU A 14 2.21 0.60 6.56
N ASN A 15 1.52 0.01 5.60
CA ASN A 15 0.09 0.00 5.37
C ASN A 15 -0.56 1.37 5.19
N SER A 16 0.21 2.40 4.83
CA SER A 16 -0.36 3.66 4.36
C SER A 16 -1.12 3.46 3.06
N VAL A 17 -2.21 4.19 2.89
CA VAL A 17 -3.03 4.20 1.67
C VAL A 17 -2.87 5.55 0.99
N GLY A 18 -2.65 5.55 -0.32
CA GLY A 18 -2.55 6.79 -1.07
C GLY A 18 -3.14 6.76 -2.46
N ILE A 19 -3.41 7.95 -2.99
CA ILE A 19 -3.94 8.18 -4.33
C ILE A 19 -2.95 9.00 -5.16
N GLY A 20 -2.75 8.58 -6.41
CA GLY A 20 -1.86 9.22 -7.37
C GLY A 20 -2.48 9.11 -8.76
N GLY A 21 -3.01 10.22 -9.25
CA GLY A 21 -3.89 10.25 -10.40
C GLY A 21 -5.22 9.57 -10.08
N SER A 22 -5.59 8.61 -10.92
CA SER A 22 -6.77 7.75 -10.74
C SER A 22 -6.43 6.41 -10.08
N TYR A 23 -5.18 6.23 -9.64
CA TYR A 23 -4.70 4.98 -9.05
C TYR A 23 -4.61 5.09 -7.54
N LEU A 24 -4.94 4.00 -6.87
CA LEU A 24 -4.74 3.79 -5.43
C LEU A 24 -3.54 2.86 -5.21
N CYS A 25 -2.79 3.10 -4.14
CA CYS A 25 -1.78 2.18 -3.66
C CYS A 25 -1.91 1.95 -2.16
N VAL A 26 -1.52 0.75 -1.72
CA VAL A 26 -1.23 0.45 -0.32
C VAL A 26 0.26 0.17 -0.18
N TYR A 27 0.91 0.85 0.75
CA TYR A 27 2.33 0.69 1.05
C TYR A 27 2.53 -0.53 1.96
N GLY A 28 2.63 -1.74 1.40
CA GLY A 28 2.73 -2.99 2.18
C GLY A 28 3.98 -3.14 3.05
N MET A 29 4.99 -2.29 2.88
CA MET A 29 6.18 -2.17 3.72
C MET A 29 6.56 -0.68 3.81
N GLU A 30 7.34 -0.31 4.82
CA GLU A 30 7.88 1.05 4.91
C GLU A 30 8.87 1.36 3.76
N GLY A 31 8.87 2.61 3.29
CA GLY A 31 9.76 3.04 2.21
C GLY A 31 9.39 4.39 1.59
N PRO A 32 10.12 4.85 0.56
CA PRO A 32 9.81 6.11 -0.12
C PRO A 32 8.45 6.05 -0.85
N GLY A 33 7.80 7.20 -1.03
CA GLY A 33 6.45 7.25 -1.59
C GLY A 33 6.03 8.61 -2.14
N GLY A 34 5.33 8.61 -3.28
CA GLY A 34 4.84 9.81 -3.94
C GLY A 34 3.31 9.94 -4.00
N TYR A 35 2.52 8.99 -3.51
CA TYR A 35 1.05 9.09 -3.54
C TYR A 35 0.55 9.99 -2.41
N GLN A 36 -0.54 10.73 -2.62
CA GLN A 36 -1.22 11.53 -1.59
C GLN A 36 -1.84 10.64 -0.54
N PHE A 37 -1.62 10.92 0.74
CA PHE A 37 -2.19 10.10 1.81
C PHE A 37 -3.69 10.30 1.93
N VAL A 38 -4.39 9.17 2.09
CA VAL A 38 -5.84 9.15 2.34
C VAL A 38 -6.21 8.33 3.58
N GLY A 39 -5.28 7.52 4.11
CA GLY A 39 -5.51 6.74 5.32
C GLY A 39 -4.46 5.66 5.55
N ARG A 40 -4.80 4.69 6.39
CA ARG A 40 -4.03 3.45 6.64
C ARG A 40 -4.97 2.26 6.66
N THR A 41 -4.43 1.08 6.39
CA THR A 41 -5.17 -0.19 6.42
C THR A 41 -4.43 -1.25 7.25
N LEU A 42 -4.99 -2.45 7.30
CA LEU A 42 -4.37 -3.64 7.88
C LEU A 42 -3.16 -4.09 7.04
N GLN A 43 -2.47 -5.11 7.55
CA GLN A 43 -1.30 -5.68 6.90
C GLN A 43 -1.64 -6.20 5.49
N MET A 44 -0.88 -5.78 4.48
CA MET A 44 -0.99 -6.29 3.09
C MET A 44 0.16 -7.21 2.69
N TRP A 45 1.26 -7.17 3.44
CA TRP A 45 2.44 -8.01 3.24
C TRP A 45 2.87 -8.67 4.56
N ASN A 46 3.07 -9.97 4.56
CA ASN A 46 3.47 -10.76 5.72
C ASN A 46 4.68 -11.64 5.42
N ARG A 47 5.86 -11.22 5.88
CA ARG A 47 7.11 -11.94 5.64
C ARG A 47 7.29 -13.16 6.54
N TYR A 48 6.80 -13.10 7.78
CA TYR A 48 7.26 -14.00 8.85
C TYR A 48 6.22 -15.04 9.27
N ARG A 49 4.93 -14.73 9.16
CA ARG A 49 3.85 -15.59 9.65
C ARG A 49 3.01 -16.07 8.48
N ARG A 50 2.67 -17.36 8.50
CA ARG A 50 1.63 -17.92 7.63
C ARG A 50 0.32 -17.95 8.42
N THR A 51 -0.73 -17.36 7.88
CA THR A 51 -2.09 -17.37 8.47
C THR A 51 -3.08 -17.89 7.45
N ALA A 52 -4.37 -18.00 7.82
CA ALA A 52 -5.41 -18.39 6.87
C ALA A 52 -5.52 -17.39 5.70
N GLU A 53 -5.29 -16.11 5.97
CA GLU A 53 -5.33 -15.02 4.99
C GLU A 53 -4.02 -14.90 4.21
N PHE A 54 -2.88 -15.22 4.85
CA PHE A 54 -1.54 -15.16 4.27
C PHE A 54 -1.00 -16.55 3.99
N GLU A 55 -1.58 -17.26 3.01
CA GLU A 55 -0.95 -18.46 2.45
C GLU A 55 0.35 -18.14 1.71
N GLN A 56 0.42 -16.95 1.13
CA GLN A 56 1.58 -16.33 0.49
C GLN A 56 1.93 -15.02 1.22
N PRO A 57 3.14 -14.46 1.03
CA PRO A 57 3.52 -13.22 1.70
C PRO A 57 2.66 -12.00 1.32
N TRP A 58 2.01 -12.01 0.16
CA TRP A 58 1.12 -10.92 -0.28
C TRP A 58 -0.35 -11.32 -0.11
N LEU A 59 -1.16 -10.37 0.37
CA LEU A 59 -2.60 -10.60 0.56
C LEU A 59 -3.39 -10.55 -0.76
N LEU A 60 -2.99 -9.66 -1.67
CA LEU A 60 -3.73 -9.34 -2.89
C LEU A 60 -3.13 -10.00 -4.13
N ARG A 61 -4.01 -10.39 -5.05
CA ARG A 61 -3.68 -10.96 -6.37
C ARG A 61 -4.21 -10.03 -7.47
N PHE A 62 -3.76 -10.28 -8.69
CA PHE A 62 -4.35 -9.58 -9.83
C PHE A 62 -5.86 -9.86 -9.90
N PHE A 63 -6.62 -8.82 -10.20
CA PHE A 63 -8.08 -8.80 -10.28
C PHE A 63 -8.84 -8.86 -8.94
N ASP A 64 -8.14 -8.87 -7.80
CA ASP A 64 -8.78 -8.66 -6.50
C ASP A 64 -9.35 -7.24 -6.37
N GLN A 65 -10.40 -7.09 -5.58
CA GLN A 65 -11.06 -5.81 -5.31
C GLN A 65 -10.88 -5.39 -3.85
N ILE A 66 -10.59 -4.11 -3.64
CA ILE A 66 -10.52 -3.46 -2.32
C ILE A 66 -11.76 -2.54 -2.21
N ARG A 67 -12.44 -2.56 -1.06
CA ARG A 67 -13.64 -1.76 -0.78
C ARG A 67 -13.45 -0.90 0.47
#